data_AF-W9Z7B2-F1
#
_entry.id   AF-W9Z7B2-F1
#
_cell.length_a   1.000
_cell.length_b   1.000
_cell.length_c   1.000
_cell.angle_alpha   90.00
_cell.angle_beta   90.00
_cell.angle_gamma   90.00
#
_symmetry.space_group_name_H-M   'P 1'
#
loop_
_entity.id
_entity.type
_entity.pdbx_description
1 polymer ?
#
loop_
_entity_poly.entity_id
_entity_poly.type
_entity_poly.pdbx_seq_one_letter_code
_entity_poly.pdbx_strand_id
1 'polypeptide(L)'
;MYIYAASSSELILRLEVSHAVIDGRSADVLLYDLCAAYENQLPDTKAMPYTDFVRMEEESFQDVERIAGYWQNYLRDAEETYLAGVGNKPRAGLHTLQDRVDIPAEEARRFCDAYGVTLVSVCQVAWSIVLRLFAMKDDVTFSYVNSGRQTDLPGIDGAIGLFISSLLLRVKFKDDPTVLDMLKTVTDDVFRGMAHDKVPLMAKGAKLPTSHKWGNSILSFRKEWKPKSTGHKELEMSFLRGVSPTDQDTNM
;
A
#
# COMPACT_ATOMS: atom_id res chain seq x y z
N MET A 1 -10.77 -21.27 0.27
CA MET A 1 -10.20 -21.59 1.60
C MET A 1 -10.25 -23.10 1.78
N TYR A 2 -9.18 -23.70 2.29
CA TYR A 2 -9.13 -25.13 2.58
C TYR A 2 -8.26 -25.41 3.81
N ILE A 3 -8.46 -26.57 4.44
CA ILE A 3 -7.60 -27.03 5.53
C ILE A 3 -6.29 -27.54 4.91
N TYR A 4 -5.19 -26.89 5.26
CA TYR A 4 -3.85 -27.24 4.79
C TYR A 4 -3.22 -28.34 5.65
N ALA A 5 -3.41 -28.26 6.97
CA ALA A 5 -2.98 -29.26 7.92
C ALA A 5 -3.89 -29.27 9.16
N ALA A 6 -4.01 -30.41 9.81
CA ALA A 6 -4.74 -30.57 11.05
C ALA A 6 -4.00 -31.53 11.99
N SER A 7 -3.97 -31.20 13.27
CA SER A 7 -3.50 -32.05 14.36
C SER A 7 -4.57 -32.09 15.46
N SER A 8 -4.30 -32.79 16.57
CA SER A 8 -5.20 -32.81 17.71
C SER A 8 -5.32 -31.47 18.44
N SER A 9 -4.42 -30.51 18.19
CA SER A 9 -4.37 -29.21 18.87
C SER A 9 -4.28 -28.01 17.91
N GLU A 10 -4.06 -28.23 16.63
CA GLU A 10 -3.85 -27.15 15.65
C GLU A 10 -4.60 -27.40 14.35
N LEU A 11 -5.14 -26.33 13.78
CA LEU A 11 -5.74 -26.33 12.46
C LEU A 11 -5.09 -25.23 11.63
N ILE A 12 -4.48 -25.59 10.51
CA ILE A 12 -3.88 -24.64 9.56
C ILE A 12 -4.84 -24.46 8.40
N LEU A 13 -5.37 -23.25 8.26
CA LEU A 13 -6.23 -22.86 7.15
C LEU A 13 -5.40 -22.11 6.09
N ARG A 14 -5.62 -22.44 4.82
CA ARG A 14 -5.05 -21.72 3.69
C ARG A 14 -6.15 -21.05 2.89
N LEU A 15 -6.03 -19.72 2.77
CA LEU A 15 -6.89 -18.89 1.95
C LEU A 15 -6.09 -18.45 0.72
N GLU A 16 -6.62 -18.77 -0.46
CA GLU A 16 -6.09 -18.32 -1.74
C GLU A 16 -7.19 -17.50 -2.41
N VAL A 17 -6.89 -16.26 -2.74
CA VAL A 17 -7.80 -15.31 -3.39
C VAL A 17 -6.99 -14.47 -4.38
N SER A 18 -7.57 -14.19 -5.54
CA SER A 18 -6.95 -13.32 -6.53
C SER A 18 -6.87 -11.88 -6.02
N HIS A 19 -5.73 -11.22 -6.23
CA HIS A 19 -5.58 -9.79 -5.96
C HIS A 19 -6.48 -8.90 -6.83
N ALA A 20 -7.01 -9.43 -7.93
CA ALA A 20 -7.98 -8.71 -8.75
C ALA A 20 -9.32 -8.42 -8.02
N VAL A 21 -9.60 -9.13 -6.91
CA VAL A 21 -10.86 -8.99 -6.17
C VAL A 21 -10.69 -8.50 -4.73
N ILE A 22 -9.49 -8.62 -4.14
CA ILE A 22 -9.21 -8.14 -2.78
C ILE A 22 -7.84 -7.45 -2.68
N ASP A 23 -7.79 -6.40 -1.88
CA ASP A 23 -6.55 -5.84 -1.35
C ASP A 23 -6.20 -6.38 0.04
N GLY A 24 -5.06 -5.92 0.59
CA GLY A 24 -4.59 -6.35 1.91
C GLY A 24 -5.53 -6.01 3.06
N ARG A 25 -6.32 -4.91 2.95
CA ARG A 25 -7.30 -4.53 3.97
C ARG A 25 -8.58 -5.35 3.86
N SER A 26 -9.01 -5.67 2.65
CA SER A 26 -10.11 -6.60 2.37
C SER A 26 -9.80 -8.00 2.94
N ALA A 27 -8.54 -8.44 2.85
CA ALA A 27 -8.10 -9.68 3.49
C ALA A 27 -8.22 -9.61 5.03
N ASP A 28 -7.88 -8.49 5.66
CA ASP A 28 -8.07 -8.30 7.11
C ASP A 28 -9.55 -8.44 7.49
N VAL A 29 -10.43 -7.74 6.76
CA VAL A 29 -11.89 -7.76 6.99
C VAL A 29 -12.43 -9.17 6.86
N LEU A 30 -12.08 -9.87 5.77
CA LEU A 30 -12.51 -11.25 5.54
C LEU A 30 -12.08 -12.19 6.67
N LEU A 31 -10.85 -12.04 7.18
CA LEU A 31 -10.36 -12.84 8.31
C LEU A 31 -11.09 -12.47 9.61
N TYR A 32 -11.38 -11.20 9.87
CA TYR A 32 -12.18 -10.80 11.03
C TYR A 32 -13.61 -11.36 10.97
N ASP A 33 -14.27 -11.26 9.82
CA ASP A 33 -15.63 -11.76 9.61
C ASP A 33 -15.68 -13.29 9.73
N LEU A 34 -14.64 -13.99 9.28
CA LEU A 34 -14.52 -15.44 9.47
C LEU A 34 -14.45 -15.80 10.96
N CYS A 35 -13.64 -15.08 11.74
CA CYS A 35 -13.56 -15.29 13.19
C CYS A 35 -14.90 -15.01 13.86
N ALA A 36 -15.54 -13.89 13.53
CA ALA A 36 -16.83 -13.50 14.10
C ALA A 36 -17.94 -14.49 13.73
N ALA A 37 -17.97 -14.98 12.48
CA ALA A 37 -18.93 -15.98 12.04
C ALA A 37 -18.75 -17.32 12.76
N TYR A 38 -17.51 -17.75 12.98
CA TYR A 38 -17.20 -18.96 13.76
C TYR A 38 -17.79 -18.90 15.17
N GLU A 39 -17.77 -17.72 15.79
CA GLU A 39 -18.29 -17.50 17.14
C GLU A 39 -19.78 -17.12 17.18
N ASN A 40 -20.47 -17.12 16.04
CA ASN A 40 -21.84 -16.61 15.91
C ASN A 40 -21.99 -15.13 16.33
N GLN A 41 -20.95 -14.33 16.15
CA GLN A 41 -20.89 -12.89 16.44
C GLN A 41 -20.81 -12.02 15.17
N LEU A 42 -20.98 -12.62 13.97
CA LEU A 42 -20.96 -11.85 12.73
C LEU A 42 -22.08 -10.80 12.75
N PRO A 43 -21.77 -9.50 12.56
CA PRO A 43 -22.79 -8.47 12.53
C PRO A 43 -23.79 -8.70 11.38
N ASP A 44 -25.08 -8.46 11.64
CA ASP A 44 -26.13 -8.50 10.61
C ASP A 44 -26.14 -7.24 9.70
N THR A 45 -25.10 -6.41 9.81
CA THR A 45 -24.94 -5.21 8.98
C THR A 45 -24.46 -5.59 7.59
N LYS A 46 -25.20 -5.15 6.57
CA LYS A 46 -24.78 -5.32 5.18
C LYS A 46 -23.52 -4.51 4.88
N ALA A 47 -22.48 -5.17 4.38
CA ALA A 47 -21.28 -4.51 3.89
C ALA A 47 -21.59 -3.59 2.69
N MET A 48 -20.83 -2.51 2.56
CA MET A 48 -20.92 -1.61 1.41
C MET A 48 -20.55 -2.37 0.12
N PRO A 49 -21.40 -2.34 -0.92
CA PRO A 49 -21.10 -2.97 -2.20
C PRO A 49 -19.93 -2.29 -2.92
N TYR A 50 -18.95 -3.06 -3.41
CA TYR A 50 -17.83 -2.52 -4.19
C TYR A 50 -18.26 -1.68 -5.41
N THR A 51 -19.46 -1.94 -5.97
CA THR A 51 -20.04 -1.14 -7.06
C THR A 51 -20.25 0.33 -6.69
N ASP A 52 -20.47 0.64 -5.41
CA ASP A 52 -20.65 2.02 -4.94
C ASP A 52 -19.33 2.78 -5.00
N PHE A 53 -18.21 2.10 -4.69
CA PHE A 53 -16.87 2.62 -4.89
C PHE A 53 -16.55 2.83 -6.38
N VAL A 54 -16.88 1.86 -7.24
CA VAL A 54 -16.68 1.99 -8.70
C VAL A 54 -17.45 3.20 -9.25
N ARG A 55 -18.71 3.39 -8.84
CA ARG A 55 -19.50 4.56 -9.26
C ARG A 55 -18.87 5.87 -8.80
N MET A 56 -18.40 5.95 -7.55
CA MET A 56 -17.72 7.13 -7.04
C MET A 56 -16.42 7.44 -7.82
N GLU A 57 -15.65 6.42 -8.18
CA GLU A 57 -14.46 6.57 -9.03
C GLU A 57 -14.84 7.04 -10.45
N GLU A 58 -15.89 6.48 -11.06
CA GLU A 58 -16.38 6.93 -12.37
C GLU A 58 -16.83 8.40 -12.36
N GLU A 59 -17.49 8.84 -11.30
CA GLU A 59 -17.89 10.25 -11.11
C GLU A 59 -16.67 11.18 -11.01
N SER A 60 -15.57 10.70 -10.43
CA SER A 60 -14.33 11.46 -10.32
C SER A 60 -13.62 11.68 -11.65
N PHE A 61 -13.99 10.93 -12.72
CA PHE A 61 -13.41 11.13 -14.04
C PHE A 61 -13.73 12.49 -14.66
N GLN A 62 -14.70 13.22 -14.11
CA GLN A 62 -14.97 14.61 -14.50
C GLN A 62 -13.81 15.57 -14.17
N ASP A 63 -12.94 15.19 -13.23
CA ASP A 63 -11.78 15.97 -12.76
C ASP A 63 -10.45 15.53 -13.41
N VAL A 64 -10.49 14.68 -14.45
CA VAL A 64 -9.28 14.04 -15.03
C VAL A 64 -8.25 15.06 -15.48
N GLU A 65 -8.64 16.17 -16.13
CA GLU A 65 -7.69 17.20 -16.57
C GLU A 65 -6.99 17.88 -15.40
N ARG A 66 -7.71 18.13 -14.30
CA ARG A 66 -7.16 18.73 -13.09
C ARG A 66 -6.14 17.78 -12.44
N ILE A 67 -6.50 16.51 -12.33
CA ILE A 67 -5.63 15.47 -11.75
C ILE A 67 -4.39 15.23 -12.62
N ALA A 68 -4.57 15.12 -13.94
CA ALA A 68 -3.47 15.01 -14.89
C ALA A 68 -2.53 16.22 -14.82
N GLY A 69 -3.08 17.44 -14.72
CA GLY A 69 -2.32 18.67 -14.57
C GLY A 69 -1.45 18.69 -13.31
N TYR A 70 -1.97 18.21 -12.18
CA TYR A 70 -1.19 18.04 -10.95
C TYR A 70 0.03 17.13 -11.18
N TRP A 71 -0.19 15.91 -11.69
CA TRP A 71 0.88 14.93 -11.87
C TRP A 71 1.91 15.37 -12.92
N GLN A 72 1.48 16.03 -14.00
CA GLN A 72 2.38 16.61 -15.00
C GLN A 72 3.27 17.71 -14.39
N ASN A 73 2.73 18.52 -13.48
CA ASN A 73 3.50 19.55 -12.80
C ASN A 73 4.44 18.97 -11.75
N TYR A 74 3.96 18.03 -10.93
CA TYR A 74 4.72 17.37 -9.88
C TYR A 74 5.93 16.59 -10.43
N LEU A 75 5.73 15.88 -11.55
CA LEU A 75 6.75 15.06 -12.20
C LEU A 75 7.51 15.81 -13.29
N ARG A 76 7.35 17.14 -13.39
CA ARG A 76 8.06 17.94 -14.38
C ARG A 76 9.57 17.84 -14.14
N ASP A 77 10.32 17.46 -15.17
CA ASP A 77 11.77 17.24 -15.10
C ASP A 77 12.18 16.18 -14.08
N ALA A 78 11.27 15.30 -13.66
CA ALA A 78 11.59 14.19 -12.78
C ALA A 78 12.41 13.12 -13.52
N GLU A 79 13.31 12.47 -12.78
CA GLU A 79 14.09 11.36 -13.31
C GLU A 79 13.53 10.00 -12.87
N GLU A 80 13.58 9.04 -13.79
CA GLU A 80 13.29 7.64 -13.48
C GLU A 80 14.40 7.06 -12.59
N THR A 81 14.04 6.26 -11.59
CA THR A 81 15.00 5.71 -10.61
C THR A 81 14.98 4.19 -10.62
N TYR A 82 16.08 3.60 -11.08
CA TYR A 82 16.23 2.15 -11.19
C TYR A 82 17.41 1.66 -10.34
N LEU A 83 17.15 0.67 -9.48
CA LEU A 83 18.21 -0.03 -8.75
C LEU A 83 18.94 -1.03 -9.68
N ALA A 84 20.27 -0.97 -9.70
CA ALA A 84 21.12 -1.85 -10.49
C ALA A 84 21.04 -3.32 -10.05
N GLY A 85 21.28 -4.27 -10.97
CA GLY A 85 21.26 -5.72 -10.69
C GLY A 85 19.89 -6.40 -10.85
N VAL A 86 18.82 -5.61 -10.92
CA VAL A 86 17.51 -6.02 -11.44
C VAL A 86 17.58 -5.89 -12.97
N GLY A 87 18.24 -6.85 -13.62
CA GLY A 87 18.31 -6.85 -15.08
C GLY A 87 16.90 -6.93 -15.68
N ASN A 88 16.66 -6.20 -16.77
CA ASN A 88 15.38 -6.13 -17.51
C ASN A 88 15.04 -7.44 -18.28
N LYS A 89 15.61 -8.57 -17.88
CA LYS A 89 15.43 -9.86 -18.55
C LYS A 89 14.37 -10.67 -17.80
N PRO A 90 13.41 -11.30 -18.51
CA PRO A 90 12.50 -12.26 -17.88
C PRO A 90 13.34 -13.34 -17.20
N ARG A 91 13.22 -13.44 -15.87
CA ARG A 91 13.87 -14.52 -15.11
C ARG A 91 12.81 -15.56 -14.84
N ALA A 92 13.03 -16.79 -15.30
CA ALA A 92 12.16 -17.90 -14.92
C ALA A 92 12.30 -18.16 -13.42
N GLY A 93 11.17 -18.09 -12.69
CA GLY A 93 11.10 -18.34 -11.25
C GLY A 93 11.19 -17.07 -10.40
N LEU A 94 10.07 -16.67 -9.80
CA LEU A 94 10.07 -15.62 -8.78
C LEU A 94 10.69 -16.17 -7.49
N HIS A 95 11.75 -15.52 -7.02
CA HIS A 95 12.36 -15.80 -5.74
C HIS A 95 12.20 -14.58 -4.84
N THR A 96 11.44 -14.71 -3.76
CA THR A 96 11.29 -13.66 -2.75
C THR A 96 12.38 -13.82 -1.70
N LEU A 97 13.23 -12.81 -1.56
CA LEU A 97 14.08 -12.64 -0.39
C LEU A 97 13.34 -11.73 0.59
N GLN A 98 13.24 -12.18 1.83
CA GLN A 98 12.58 -11.43 2.89
C GLN A 98 13.61 -11.15 3.99
N ASP A 99 13.71 -9.88 4.37
CA ASP A 99 14.50 -9.45 5.51
C ASP A 99 13.61 -8.60 6.42
N ARG A 100 13.97 -8.52 7.71
CA ARG A 100 13.19 -7.83 8.74
C ARG A 100 14.08 -6.84 9.46
N VAL A 101 13.65 -5.59 9.46
CA VAL A 101 14.25 -4.53 10.27
C VAL A 101 13.26 -4.15 11.37
N ASP A 102 13.66 -4.36 12.63
CA ASP A 102 12.84 -3.97 13.77
C ASP A 102 13.02 -2.47 14.06
N ILE A 103 11.90 -1.74 14.05
CA ILE A 103 11.85 -0.32 14.42
C ILE A 103 11.27 -0.22 15.84
N PRO A 104 11.99 0.39 16.80
CA PRO A 104 11.47 0.61 18.14
C PRO A 104 10.19 1.48 18.10
N ALA A 105 9.05 0.85 18.36
CA ALA A 105 7.74 1.46 18.07
C ALA A 105 7.43 2.69 18.94
N GLU A 106 7.85 2.67 20.21
CA GLU A 106 7.65 3.78 21.15
C GLU A 106 8.46 5.01 20.76
N GLU A 107 9.74 4.82 20.43
CA GLU A 107 10.65 5.87 20.00
C GLU A 107 10.21 6.46 18.67
N ALA A 108 9.83 5.60 17.72
CA ALA A 108 9.31 6.04 16.42
C ALA A 108 8.01 6.85 16.58
N ARG A 109 7.11 6.43 17.48
CA ARG A 109 5.89 7.17 17.78
C ARG A 109 6.19 8.52 18.42
N ARG A 110 7.05 8.56 19.44
CA ARG A 110 7.45 9.83 20.09
C ARG A 110 8.08 10.80 19.10
N PHE A 111 8.90 10.30 18.18
CA PHE A 111 9.48 11.11 17.11
C PHE A 111 8.40 11.67 16.19
N CYS A 112 7.48 10.82 15.71
CA CYS A 112 6.37 11.23 14.86
C CYS A 112 5.51 12.31 15.53
N ASP A 113 5.13 12.11 16.79
CA ASP A 113 4.33 13.04 17.58
C ASP A 113 5.06 14.37 17.81
N ALA A 114 6.37 14.33 18.11
CA ALA A 114 7.17 15.53 18.37
C ALA A 114 7.35 16.45 17.15
N TYR A 115 7.40 15.87 15.94
CA TYR A 115 7.65 16.61 14.71
C TYR A 115 6.44 16.74 13.78
N GLY A 116 5.29 16.18 14.16
CA GLY A 116 4.06 16.22 13.37
C GLY A 116 4.16 15.46 12.05
N VAL A 117 4.89 14.34 12.04
CA VAL A 117 5.13 13.50 10.85
C VAL A 117 4.55 12.11 11.05
N THR A 118 4.42 11.33 9.98
CA THR A 118 3.94 9.94 10.07
C THR A 118 5.08 8.93 9.93
N LEU A 119 4.91 7.73 10.49
CA LEU A 119 5.87 6.63 10.30
C LEU A 119 6.01 6.26 8.81
N VAL A 120 4.94 6.39 8.04
CA VAL A 120 4.93 6.21 6.59
C VAL A 120 5.93 7.18 5.94
N SER A 121 5.85 8.46 6.28
CA SER A 121 6.77 9.51 5.77
C SER A 121 8.21 9.26 6.19
N VAL A 122 8.44 8.77 7.42
CA VAL A 122 9.79 8.37 7.89
C VAL A 122 10.37 7.28 7.01
N CYS A 123 9.62 6.21 6.76
CA CYS A 123 10.07 5.11 5.91
C CYS A 123 10.22 5.54 4.44
N GLN A 124 9.38 6.43 3.91
CA GLN A 124 9.52 6.99 2.56
C GLN A 124 10.79 7.82 2.42
N VAL A 125 11.11 8.67 3.39
CA VAL A 125 12.36 9.44 3.42
C VAL A 125 13.56 8.51 3.54
N ALA A 126 13.53 7.54 4.45
CA ALA A 126 14.59 6.55 4.59
C ALA A 126 14.83 5.78 3.28
N TRP A 127 13.75 5.36 2.62
CA TRP A 127 13.84 4.68 1.33
C TRP A 127 14.39 5.58 0.22
N SER A 128 13.99 6.86 0.17
CA SER A 128 14.54 7.82 -0.78
C SER A 128 16.05 8.01 -0.63
N ILE A 129 16.58 7.98 0.60
CA ILE A 129 18.02 8.06 0.88
C ILE A 129 18.73 6.80 0.35
N VAL A 130 18.15 5.62 0.56
CA VAL A 130 18.67 4.37 -0.02
C VAL A 130 18.71 4.47 -1.54
N LEU A 131 17.61 4.89 -2.18
CA LEU A 131 17.56 5.07 -3.63
C LEU A 131 18.62 6.06 -4.13
N ARG A 132 18.82 7.19 -3.44
CA ARG A 132 19.88 8.16 -3.77
C ARG A 132 21.25 7.50 -3.80
N LEU A 133 21.58 6.74 -2.74
CA LEU A 133 22.89 6.10 -2.58
C LEU A 133 23.13 4.98 -3.61
N PHE A 134 22.10 4.20 -3.94
CA PHE A 134 22.24 3.05 -4.84
C PHE A 134 22.02 3.37 -6.32
N ALA A 135 21.18 4.37 -6.63
CA ALA A 135 20.96 4.84 -7.99
C ALA A 135 21.91 5.98 -8.38
N MET A 136 22.65 6.55 -7.41
CA MET A 136 23.57 7.68 -7.60
C MET A 136 22.87 8.92 -8.20
N LYS A 137 21.69 9.26 -7.68
CA LYS A 137 20.85 10.38 -8.16
C LYS A 137 20.40 11.28 -7.01
N ASP A 138 20.43 12.60 -7.23
CA ASP A 138 19.91 13.60 -6.30
C ASP A 138 18.43 13.97 -6.55
N ASP A 139 17.78 13.32 -7.51
CA ASP A 139 16.33 13.38 -7.75
C ASP A 139 15.85 11.94 -7.93
N VAL A 140 15.08 11.44 -6.96
CA VAL A 140 14.61 10.05 -6.95
C VAL A 140 13.10 10.00 -7.03
N THR A 141 12.59 9.07 -7.82
CA THR A 141 11.15 8.81 -7.98
C THR A 141 10.86 7.34 -7.74
N PHE A 142 9.87 7.03 -6.91
CA PHE A 142 9.43 5.66 -6.67
C PHE A 142 7.93 5.59 -6.40
N SER A 143 7.37 4.38 -6.46
CA SER A 143 5.95 4.20 -6.23
C SER A 143 5.65 3.95 -4.75
N TYR A 144 4.44 4.28 -4.30
CA TYR A 144 3.90 3.83 -3.02
C TYR A 144 2.45 3.40 -3.15
N VAL A 145 2.03 2.45 -2.33
CA VAL A 145 0.64 1.97 -2.30
C VAL A 145 -0.20 2.88 -1.41
N ASN A 146 -1.28 3.43 -1.95
CA ASN A 146 -2.34 4.07 -1.17
C ASN A 146 -3.49 3.09 -0.94
N SER A 147 -4.20 3.20 0.19
CA SER A 147 -5.30 2.28 0.52
C SER A 147 -6.56 2.49 -0.33
N GLY A 148 -6.74 3.68 -0.90
CA GLY A 148 -7.96 4.10 -1.61
C GLY A 148 -9.22 4.19 -0.74
N ARG A 149 -9.09 4.03 0.59
CA ARG A 149 -10.22 4.06 1.54
C ARG A 149 -10.42 5.40 2.22
N GLN A 150 -9.64 6.40 1.84
CA GLN A 150 -9.70 7.78 2.34
C GLN A 150 -10.84 8.55 1.63
N THR A 151 -12.07 8.04 1.70
CA THR A 151 -13.23 8.61 1.02
C THR A 151 -14.42 8.75 1.98
N ASP A 152 -15.40 9.57 1.60
CA ASP A 152 -16.60 9.79 2.41
C ASP A 152 -17.64 8.67 2.26
N LEU A 153 -17.30 7.54 1.60
CA LEU A 153 -18.23 6.43 1.39
C LEU A 153 -18.49 5.68 2.71
N PRO A 154 -19.74 5.67 3.21
CA PRO A 154 -20.05 4.98 4.45
C PRO A 154 -19.78 3.48 4.37
N GLY A 155 -19.07 2.93 5.35
CA GLY A 155 -18.77 1.50 5.43
C GLY A 155 -17.60 1.02 4.58
N ILE A 156 -16.87 1.91 3.90
CA ILE A 156 -15.71 1.53 3.09
C ILE A 156 -14.62 0.79 3.87
N ASP A 157 -14.45 1.07 5.17
CA ASP A 157 -13.47 0.40 6.02
C ASP A 157 -13.74 -1.10 6.23
N GLY A 158 -15.00 -1.51 6.15
CA GLY A 158 -15.46 -2.90 6.26
C GLY A 158 -15.84 -3.53 4.92
N ALA A 159 -15.59 -2.84 3.81
CA ALA A 159 -15.91 -3.34 2.48
C ALA A 159 -14.81 -4.27 1.94
N ILE A 160 -15.22 -5.27 1.17
CA ILE A 160 -14.32 -6.19 0.46
C ILE A 160 -14.29 -5.80 -1.02
N GLY A 161 -13.07 -5.64 -1.55
CA GLY A 161 -12.80 -5.17 -2.90
C GLY A 161 -11.33 -4.82 -3.11
N LEU A 162 -11.02 -4.35 -4.32
CA LEU A 162 -9.70 -3.83 -4.68
C LEU A 162 -9.74 -2.29 -4.64
N PHE A 163 -9.36 -1.70 -3.50
CA PHE A 163 -9.39 -0.25 -3.32
C PHE A 163 -8.01 0.38 -3.53
N ILE A 164 -6.94 -0.39 -3.37
CA ILE A 164 -5.58 0.14 -3.44
C ILE A 164 -5.27 0.77 -4.79
N SER A 165 -4.48 1.83 -4.73
CA SER A 165 -3.90 2.49 -5.90
C SER A 165 -2.40 2.63 -5.69
N SER A 166 -1.68 2.94 -6.77
CA SER A 166 -0.24 3.18 -6.73
C SER A 166 0.05 4.60 -7.18
N LEU A 167 0.71 5.37 -6.31
CA LEU A 167 1.06 6.76 -6.53
C LEU A 167 2.57 6.93 -6.63
N LEU A 168 3.01 8.04 -7.19
CA LEU A 168 4.43 8.38 -7.30
C LEU A 168 4.85 9.35 -6.21
N LEU A 169 6.00 9.11 -5.60
CA LEU A 169 6.69 10.04 -4.72
C LEU A 169 8.02 10.43 -5.36
N ARG A 170 8.30 11.73 -5.43
CA ARG A 170 9.54 12.30 -5.92
C ARG A 170 10.22 13.02 -4.77
N VAL A 171 11.51 12.77 -4.57
CA VAL A 171 12.30 13.42 -3.52
C VAL A 171 13.56 14.02 -4.14
N LYS A 172 13.76 15.32 -3.92
CA LYS A 172 14.92 16.06 -4.38
C LYS A 172 15.88 16.30 -3.22
N PHE A 173 17.15 16.00 -3.46
CA PHE A 173 18.25 16.20 -2.52
C PHE A 173 19.11 17.42 -2.87
N LYS A 174 18.77 18.12 -3.94
CA LYS A 174 19.40 19.38 -4.32
C LYS A 174 19.27 20.38 -3.16
N ASP A 175 20.33 21.14 -2.91
CA ASP A 175 20.45 22.13 -1.83
C ASP A 175 20.62 21.55 -0.41
N ASP A 176 21.01 20.26 -0.31
CA ASP A 176 21.34 19.56 0.94
C ASP A 176 20.29 19.75 2.06
N PRO A 177 19.02 19.35 1.82
CA PRO A 177 17.96 19.51 2.81
C PRO A 177 18.25 18.67 4.06
N THR A 178 17.83 19.18 5.23
CA THR A 178 17.87 18.35 6.44
C THR A 178 16.85 17.22 6.34
N VAL A 179 17.05 16.14 7.10
CA VAL A 179 16.08 15.03 7.17
C VAL A 179 14.70 15.52 7.61
N LEU A 180 14.65 16.52 8.51
CA LEU A 180 13.37 17.08 8.97
C LEU A 180 12.66 17.86 7.87
N ASP A 181 13.39 18.60 7.03
CA ASP A 181 12.81 19.30 5.89
C ASP A 181 12.22 18.30 4.89
N MET A 182 12.98 17.24 4.58
CA MET A 182 12.51 16.15 3.72
C MET A 182 11.24 15.51 4.27
N LEU A 183 11.18 15.23 5.59
CA LEU A 183 10.01 14.62 6.21
C LEU A 183 8.75 15.48 6.06
N LYS A 184 8.87 16.80 6.24
CA LYS A 184 7.75 17.72 6.06
C LYS A 184 7.30 17.77 4.60
N THR A 185 8.24 17.93 3.67
CA THR A 185 7.94 17.94 2.23
C THR A 185 7.28 16.64 1.78
N VAL A 186 7.82 15.48 2.17
CA VAL A 186 7.24 14.18 1.83
C VAL A 186 5.86 14.00 2.45
N THR A 187 5.65 14.43 3.70
CA THR A 187 4.32 14.36 4.33
C THR A 187 3.29 15.17 3.54
N ASP A 188 3.65 16.40 3.15
CA ASP A 188 2.79 17.27 2.35
C ASP A 188 2.54 16.69 0.94
N ASP A 189 3.57 16.13 0.29
CA ASP A 189 3.46 15.55 -1.05
C ASP A 189 2.61 14.29 -1.07
N VAL A 190 2.67 13.46 -0.03
CA VAL A 190 1.77 12.31 0.14
C VAL A 190 0.34 12.78 0.30
N PHE A 191 0.09 13.78 1.15
CA PHE A 191 -1.26 14.32 1.34
C PHE A 191 -1.82 14.91 0.03
N ARG A 192 -1.01 15.69 -0.70
CA ARG A 192 -1.37 16.23 -2.02
C ARG A 192 -1.59 15.12 -3.05
N GLY A 193 -0.75 14.09 -3.05
CA GLY A 193 -0.88 12.94 -3.94
C GLY A 193 -2.18 12.19 -3.71
N MET A 194 -2.56 11.95 -2.45
CA MET A 194 -3.84 11.30 -2.09
C MET A 194 -5.06 12.09 -2.59
N ALA A 195 -5.01 13.43 -2.55
CA ALA A 195 -6.07 14.27 -3.10
C ALA A 195 -6.19 14.21 -4.64
N HIS A 196 -5.20 13.62 -5.32
CA HIS A 196 -5.13 13.45 -6.78
C HIS A 196 -5.00 11.98 -7.18
N ASP A 197 -5.48 11.07 -6.34
CA ASP A 197 -5.39 9.61 -6.52
C ASP A 197 -6.43 9.06 -7.51
N LYS A 198 -7.54 9.78 -7.68
CA LYS A 198 -8.75 9.33 -8.39
C LYS A 198 -8.65 9.26 -9.91
N VAL A 199 -7.43 9.21 -10.45
CA VAL A 199 -7.20 8.70 -11.80
C VAL A 199 -6.18 7.59 -11.65
N PRO A 200 -6.54 6.33 -11.96
CA PRO A 200 -5.54 5.29 -12.01
C PRO A 200 -4.42 5.79 -12.92
N LEU A 201 -3.17 5.70 -12.46
CA LEU A 201 -2.01 5.77 -13.37
C LEU A 201 -2.12 4.73 -14.51
N MET A 202 -3.09 3.80 -14.43
CA MET A 202 -3.46 2.81 -15.42
C MET A 202 -4.62 3.21 -16.36
N ALA A 203 -5.21 4.41 -16.22
CA ALA A 203 -6.27 4.89 -17.10
C ALA A 203 -5.70 5.09 -18.52
N LYS A 204 -5.84 4.05 -19.35
CA LYS A 204 -5.49 4.08 -20.78
C LYS A 204 -6.20 5.25 -21.45
N GLY A 205 -5.44 6.26 -21.83
CA GLY A 205 -5.92 7.37 -22.66
C GLY A 205 -5.54 8.75 -22.13
N ALA A 206 -5.35 8.89 -20.82
CA ALA A 206 -4.75 10.10 -20.31
C ALA A 206 -3.22 10.00 -20.48
N LYS A 207 -2.56 11.08 -20.89
CA LYS A 207 -1.08 11.18 -20.91
C LYS A 207 -0.53 11.25 -19.47
N LEU A 208 -1.03 10.39 -18.59
CA LEU A 208 -0.59 10.26 -17.22
C LEU A 208 0.57 9.26 -17.19
N PRO A 209 1.65 9.58 -16.47
CA PRO A 209 2.75 8.67 -16.27
C PRO A 209 2.25 7.36 -15.65
N THR A 210 2.68 6.19 -16.13
CA THR A 210 2.40 4.90 -15.49
C THR A 210 3.48 4.57 -14.45
N SER A 211 3.13 4.00 -13.30
CA SER A 211 4.05 3.79 -12.16
C SER A 211 5.31 3.00 -12.53
N HIS A 212 5.15 1.97 -13.38
CA HIS A 212 6.24 1.11 -13.86
C HIS A 212 7.30 1.83 -14.70
N LYS A 213 6.99 3.03 -15.22
CA LYS A 213 7.96 3.84 -15.97
C LYS A 213 8.95 4.57 -15.06
N TRP A 214 8.58 4.86 -13.82
CA TRP A 214 9.36 5.78 -12.98
C TRP A 214 10.37 5.11 -12.08
N GLY A 215 10.34 3.77 -12.01
CA GLY A 215 11.32 2.99 -11.29
C GLY A 215 10.90 1.54 -11.11
N ASN A 216 11.77 0.78 -10.45
CA ASN A 216 11.57 -0.65 -10.15
C ASN A 216 11.40 -0.90 -8.64
N SER A 217 10.90 0.09 -7.90
CA SER A 217 10.68 -0.01 -6.46
C SER A 217 9.34 0.58 -6.04
N ILE A 218 8.67 -0.12 -5.13
CA ILE A 218 7.47 0.35 -4.45
C ILE A 218 7.59 0.17 -2.94
N LEU A 219 7.01 1.11 -2.20
CA LEU A 219 6.81 1.03 -0.75
C LEU A 219 5.33 0.78 -0.44
N SER A 220 5.04 -0.24 0.36
CA SER A 220 3.69 -0.50 0.87
C SER A 220 3.70 -0.49 2.39
N PHE A 221 2.65 0.06 2.97
CA PHE A 221 2.47 0.09 4.42
C PHE A 221 1.20 -0.64 4.79
N ARG A 222 1.34 -1.57 5.72
CA ARG A 222 0.22 -2.32 6.27
C ARG A 222 0.37 -2.37 7.78
N LYS A 223 -0.72 -2.10 8.47
CA LYS A 223 -0.81 -2.41 9.90
C LYS A 223 -0.93 -3.92 10.05
N GLU A 224 -0.12 -4.49 10.93
CA GLU A 224 -0.20 -5.91 11.24
C GLU A 224 -1.63 -6.29 11.64
N TRP A 225 -2.16 -7.35 11.02
CA TRP A 225 -3.45 -7.92 11.40
C TRP A 225 -3.28 -8.61 12.75
N LYS A 226 -4.17 -8.29 13.69
CA LYS A 226 -4.24 -8.97 14.98
C LYS A 226 -5.67 -9.38 15.22
N PRO A 227 -5.94 -10.63 15.64
CA PRO A 227 -7.29 -11.02 16.00
C PRO A 227 -7.78 -10.09 17.12
N LYS A 228 -9.04 -9.63 17.03
CA LYS A 228 -9.67 -9.04 18.20
C LYS A 228 -9.90 -10.16 19.20
N SER A 229 -9.42 -10.01 20.44
CA SER A 229 -9.74 -10.97 21.50
C SER A 229 -11.25 -10.93 21.74
N THR A 230 -11.93 -12.00 21.39
CA THR A 230 -13.39 -12.15 21.46
C THR A 230 -13.86 -12.78 22.79
N GLY A 231 -12.94 -13.09 23.70
CA GLY A 231 -13.24 -13.62 25.03
C GLY A 231 -13.60 -15.11 25.07
N HIS A 232 -13.80 -15.77 23.92
CA HIS A 232 -13.96 -17.22 23.82
C HIS A 232 -12.60 -17.92 23.88
N LYS A 233 -12.48 -18.96 24.73
CA LYS A 233 -11.20 -19.61 25.09
C LYS A 233 -10.90 -20.92 24.34
N GLU A 234 -11.77 -21.38 23.45
CA GLU A 234 -11.63 -22.71 22.84
C GLU A 234 -10.65 -22.75 21.66
N LEU A 235 -10.51 -21.67 20.89
CA LEU A 235 -9.56 -21.58 19.78
C LEU A 235 -8.90 -20.20 19.74
N GLU A 236 -7.57 -20.19 19.71
CA GLU A 236 -6.78 -19.00 19.44
C GLU A 236 -6.43 -18.96 17.96
N MET A 237 -6.88 -17.93 17.25
CA MET A 237 -6.52 -17.72 15.85
C MET A 237 -5.26 -16.85 15.77
N SER A 238 -4.30 -17.26 14.94
CA SER A 238 -3.09 -16.49 14.70
C SER A 238 -2.76 -16.47 13.21
N PHE A 239 -2.20 -15.35 12.74
CA PHE A 239 -1.77 -15.23 11.34
C PHE A 239 -0.35 -15.78 11.23
N LEU A 240 -0.20 -16.91 10.52
CA LEU A 240 1.10 -17.56 10.37
C LEU A 240 1.98 -16.90 9.30
N ARG A 241 1.42 -16.72 8.09
CA ARG A 241 2.12 -16.14 6.94
C ARG A 241 1.12 -15.71 5.89
N GLY A 242 1.42 -14.63 5.18
CA GLY A 242 0.77 -14.28 3.94
C GLY A 242 1.81 -13.88 2.91
N VAL A 243 1.57 -14.28 1.67
CA VAL A 243 2.31 -13.80 0.51
C VAL A 243 1.29 -13.13 -0.37
N SER A 244 1.48 -11.83 -0.57
CA SER A 244 0.75 -11.03 -1.54
C SER A 244 1.81 -10.63 -2.57
N PRO A 245 2.00 -11.43 -3.64
CA PRO A 245 2.71 -10.90 -4.79
C PRO A 245 1.82 -9.78 -5.31
N THR A 246 2.19 -8.55 -4.99
CA THR A 246 1.47 -7.39 -5.53
C THR A 246 1.70 -7.37 -7.03
N ASP A 247 0.79 -6.84 -7.85
CA ASP A 247 1.03 -6.68 -9.30
C ASP A 247 2.22 -5.73 -9.62
N GLN A 248 2.78 -5.10 -8.57
CA GLN A 248 4.04 -4.35 -8.58
C GLN A 248 5.28 -5.26 -8.41
N ASP A 249 5.13 -6.44 -7.83
CA ASP A 249 6.02 -7.58 -8.02
C ASP A 249 5.74 -8.10 -9.43
N THR A 250 6.28 -7.41 -10.42
CA THR A 250 5.93 -7.56 -11.83
C THR A 250 5.73 -9.03 -12.22
N ASN A 251 4.50 -9.35 -12.61
CA ASN A 251 4.22 -10.48 -13.49
C ASN A 251 5.12 -10.35 -14.73
N MET A 252 6.06 -11.29 -14.87
CA MET A 252 6.62 -11.77 -16.14
C MET A 252 7.52 -12.98 -15.88
#